data_AF-J9EJU8-F1
#
_entry.id   AF-J9EJU8-F1
#
_cell.length_a   1.000
_cell.length_b   1.000
_cell.length_c   1.000
_cell.angle_alpha   90.00
_cell.angle_beta   90.00
_cell.angle_gamma   90.00
#
_symmetry.space_group_name_H-M   'P 1'
#
loop_
_entity.id
_entity.type
_entity.pdbx_description
1 polymer ?
#
loop_
_entity_poly.entity_id
_entity_poly.type
_entity_poly.pdbx_seq_one_letter_code
_entity_poly.pdbx_strand_id
1 'polypeptide(L)'
;MEMRAEIVDNPKREGGTEIRYTDEMMKKAREKLAASQAVIPLVSIPTVPHESLKRICEKADISESVIRYIVAYWSLKRKSRFGVPLLRRLIHSKTLPKSADASPTSGQGTHPSETKTYFLLRTNLERVRLLCELYDSTASLLNRLTKPLNTIMSEVIEKIASKDYSDVSSM
;
A
#
# COMPACT_ATOMS: atom_id res chain seq x y z
N MET A 1 -32.96 71.89 -53.81
CA MET A 1 -32.57 70.48 -53.66
C MET A 1 -31.55 70.44 -52.53
N GLU A 2 -32.03 70.46 -51.28
CA GLU A 2 -31.17 70.40 -50.10
C GLU A 2 -31.03 68.93 -49.67
N MET A 3 -29.80 68.41 -49.67
CA MET A 3 -29.49 67.09 -49.14
C MET A 3 -29.21 67.20 -47.65
N ARG A 4 -30.14 66.72 -46.82
CA ARG A 4 -29.89 66.47 -45.39
C ARG A 4 -29.06 65.18 -45.26
N ALA A 5 -27.91 65.27 -44.60
CA ALA A 5 -27.14 64.10 -44.20
C ALA A 5 -27.82 63.43 -42.99
N GLU A 6 -28.22 62.17 -43.15
CA GLU A 6 -28.73 61.31 -42.07
C GLU A 6 -27.56 60.80 -41.23
N ILE A 7 -27.59 61.10 -39.93
CA ILE A 7 -26.66 60.55 -38.95
C ILE A 7 -27.20 59.17 -38.56
N VAL A 8 -26.58 58.11 -39.09
CA VAL A 8 -26.87 56.73 -38.68
C VAL A 8 -26.31 56.53 -37.27
N ASP A 9 -27.22 56.32 -36.31
CA ASP A 9 -26.88 56.03 -34.92
C ASP A 9 -26.28 54.62 -34.83
N ASN A 10 -25.03 54.53 -34.37
CA ASN A 10 -24.32 53.25 -34.23
C ASN A 10 -24.74 52.58 -32.91
N PRO A 11 -25.30 51.35 -32.92
CA PRO A 11 -25.73 50.70 -31.69
C PRO A 11 -24.53 50.43 -30.77
N LYS A 12 -24.64 50.89 -29.52
CA LYS A 12 -23.66 50.68 -28.46
C LYS A 12 -23.42 49.18 -28.27
N ARG A 13 -22.17 48.75 -28.41
CA ARG A 13 -21.72 47.37 -28.11
C ARG A 13 -22.02 47.03 -26.64
N GLU A 14 -23.02 46.19 -26.42
CA GLU A 14 -23.46 45.68 -25.10
C GLU A 14 -22.49 44.66 -24.45
N GLY A 15 -21.27 44.50 -24.96
CA GLY A 15 -20.30 43.51 -24.45
C GLY A 15 -19.55 43.92 -23.17
N GLY A 16 -19.75 45.14 -22.66
CA GLY A 16 -18.94 45.65 -21.53
C GLY A 16 -19.31 45.08 -20.16
N THR A 17 -20.57 44.69 -19.96
CA THR A 17 -21.09 44.18 -18.67
C THR A 17 -20.86 42.69 -18.52
N GLU A 18 -20.96 41.92 -19.60
CA GLU A 18 -20.76 40.46 -19.60
C GLU A 18 -19.28 40.09 -19.40
N ILE A 19 -18.35 40.86 -19.97
CA ILE A 19 -16.91 40.70 -19.73
C ILE A 19 -16.56 41.03 -18.27
N ARG A 20 -17.16 42.05 -17.68
CA ARG A 20 -16.96 42.40 -16.26
C ARG A 20 -17.51 41.34 -15.31
N TYR A 21 -18.68 40.77 -15.62
CA TYR A 21 -19.29 39.70 -14.83
C TYR A 21 -18.43 38.42 -14.85
N THR A 22 -17.91 38.07 -16.02
CA THR A 22 -17.01 36.91 -16.18
C THR A 22 -15.66 37.12 -15.48
N ASP A 23 -15.11 38.33 -15.51
CA ASP A 23 -13.91 38.69 -14.74
C ASP A 23 -14.12 38.60 -13.23
N GLU A 24 -15.26 39.06 -12.71
CA GLU A 24 -15.61 38.92 -11.29
C GLU A 24 -15.77 37.46 -10.86
N MET A 25 -16.38 36.63 -11.72
CA MET A 25 -16.50 35.19 -11.49
C MET A 25 -15.13 34.50 -11.50
N MET A 26 -14.26 34.87 -12.44
CA MET A 26 -12.89 34.38 -12.53
C MET A 26 -12.05 34.80 -11.32
N LYS A 27 -12.24 36.03 -10.82
CA LYS A 27 -11.58 36.51 -9.60
C LYS A 27 -12.04 35.75 -8.36
N LYS A 28 -13.36 35.56 -8.18
CA LYS A 28 -13.92 34.76 -7.07
C LYS A 28 -13.48 33.29 -7.14
N ALA A 29 -13.37 32.72 -8.34
CA ALA A 29 -12.85 31.36 -8.54
C ALA A 29 -11.36 31.25 -8.15
N ARG A 30 -10.55 32.25 -8.53
CA ARG A 30 -9.13 32.34 -8.13
C ARG A 30 -8.97 32.49 -6.62
N GLU A 31 -9.80 33.31 -5.97
CA GLU A 31 -9.81 33.47 -4.51
C GLU A 31 -10.17 32.16 -3.79
N LYS A 32 -11.17 31.41 -4.28
CA LYS A 32 -11.52 30.09 -3.73
C LYS A 32 -10.42 29.04 -3.93
N LEU A 33 -9.72 29.05 -5.07
CA LEU A 33 -8.57 28.18 -5.32
C LEU A 33 -7.39 28.53 -4.42
N ALA A 34 -7.10 29.82 -4.22
CA ALA A 34 -6.06 30.28 -3.30
C ALA A 34 -6.38 29.94 -1.84
N ALA A 35 -7.64 30.07 -1.42
CA ALA A 35 -8.09 29.68 -0.08
C ALA A 35 -8.00 28.16 0.16
N SER A 36 -8.24 27.34 -0.88
CA SER A 36 -8.07 25.88 -0.85
C SER A 36 -6.59 25.47 -0.79
N GLN A 37 -5.70 26.21 -1.47
CA GLN A 37 -4.26 25.99 -1.41
C GLN A 37 -3.63 26.40 -0.07
N ALA A 38 -4.29 27.27 0.71
CA ALA A 38 -3.84 27.70 2.03
C ALA A 38 -4.07 26.65 3.13
N VAL A 39 -4.87 25.61 2.86
CA VAL A 39 -5.05 24.49 3.80
C VAL A 39 -3.86 23.55 3.64
N ILE A 40 -2.81 23.81 4.40
CA ILE A 40 -1.70 22.88 4.57
C ILE A 40 -2.33 21.55 5.06
N PRO A 41 -2.28 20.46 4.27
CA PRO A 41 -2.83 19.19 4.70
C PRO A 41 -2.19 18.85 6.03
N LEU A 42 -2.97 18.47 7.04
CA LEU A 42 -2.40 18.02 8.32
C LEU A 42 -1.49 16.84 8.02
N VAL A 43 -0.18 17.10 8.00
CA VAL A 43 0.82 16.09 7.72
C VAL A 43 0.79 15.18 8.93
N SER A 44 0.15 14.03 8.78
CA SER A 44 0.23 12.97 9.77
C SER A 44 1.70 12.54 9.84
N ILE A 45 2.39 13.05 10.86
CA ILE A 45 3.75 12.60 11.16
C ILE A 45 3.55 11.16 11.65
N PRO A 46 4.07 10.15 10.92
CA PRO A 46 3.88 8.77 11.34
C PRO A 46 4.52 8.61 12.71
N THR A 47 3.71 8.27 13.71
CA THR A 47 4.22 7.97 15.05
C THR A 47 4.67 6.53 15.05
N VAL A 48 5.95 6.29 15.30
CA VAL A 48 6.50 4.93 15.39
C VAL A 48 6.21 4.39 16.79
N PRO A 49 5.54 3.24 16.94
CA PRO A 49 5.27 2.66 18.25
C PRO A 49 6.56 2.29 18.99
N HIS A 50 6.59 2.46 20.32
CA HIS A 50 7.76 2.14 21.15
C HIS A 50 8.22 0.68 21.02
N GLU A 51 7.28 -0.26 20.89
CA GLU A 51 7.59 -1.68 20.68
C GLU A 51 8.39 -1.92 19.39
N SER A 52 8.08 -1.17 18.33
CA SER A 52 8.82 -1.26 17.06
C SER A 52 10.24 -0.72 17.21
N LEU A 53 10.44 0.33 18.02
CA LEU A 53 11.77 0.86 18.31
C LEU A 53 12.61 -0.13 19.10
N LYS A 54 12.03 -0.82 20.07
CA LYS A 54 12.73 -1.86 20.86
C LYS A 54 13.21 -3.01 19.97
N ARG A 55 12.34 -3.50 19.09
CA ARG A 55 12.71 -4.52 18.08
C ARG A 55 13.82 -4.07 17.13
N ILE A 56 13.87 -2.78 16.81
CA ILE A 56 14.94 -2.23 15.96
C ILE A 56 16.26 -2.14 16.75
N CYS A 57 16.22 -1.73 18.02
CA CYS A 57 17.40 -1.72 18.89
C CYS A 57 18.04 -3.11 18.95
N GLU A 58 17.23 -4.14 19.21
CA GLU A 58 17.66 -5.54 19.31
C GLU A 58 18.19 -6.08 17.98
N LYS A 59 17.55 -5.75 16.85
CA LYS A 59 17.99 -6.24 15.52
C LYS A 59 19.23 -5.55 14.98
N ALA A 60 19.38 -4.26 15.28
CA ALA A 60 20.48 -3.46 14.75
C ALA A 60 21.68 -3.41 15.70
N ASP A 61 21.57 -3.99 16.90
CA ASP A 61 22.56 -3.88 17.98
C ASP A 61 22.92 -2.42 18.30
N ILE A 62 21.88 -1.57 18.38
CA ILE A 62 22.01 -0.13 18.64
C ILE A 62 21.37 0.19 19.98
N SER A 63 22.04 1.03 20.78
CA SER A 63 21.51 1.50 22.05
C SER A 63 20.22 2.33 21.88
N GLU A 64 19.31 2.20 22.84
CA GLU A 64 18.02 2.88 22.81
C GLU A 64 18.17 4.41 22.79
N SER A 65 19.19 4.96 23.44
CA SER A 65 19.48 6.39 23.44
C SER A 65 19.79 6.91 22.03
N VAL A 66 20.60 6.19 21.26
CA VAL A 66 20.93 6.53 19.87
C VAL A 66 19.67 6.47 18.99
N ILE A 67 18.83 5.46 19.17
CA ILE A 67 17.55 5.37 18.43
C ILE A 67 16.64 6.56 18.74
N ARG A 68 16.54 6.99 20.00
CA ARG A 68 15.76 8.19 20.38
C ARG A 68 16.30 9.46 19.70
N TYR A 69 17.61 9.65 19.63
CA TYR A 69 18.23 10.78 18.90
C TYR A 69 17.88 10.74 17.41
N ILE A 70 17.96 9.56 16.79
CA ILE A 70 17.59 9.36 15.38
C ILE A 70 16.11 9.72 15.17
N VAL A 71 15.20 9.20 15.99
CA VAL A 71 13.76 9.47 15.89
C VAL A 71 13.46 10.97 16.03
N ALA A 72 14.10 11.67 16.99
CA ALA A 72 13.95 13.10 17.18
C ALA A 72 14.41 13.91 15.95
N TYR A 73 15.60 13.60 15.41
CA TYR A 73 16.12 14.24 14.20
C TYR A 73 15.18 14.05 12.99
N TRP A 74 14.75 12.80 12.73
CA TRP A 74 13.87 12.51 11.60
C TRP A 74 12.48 13.12 11.76
N SER A 75 11.96 13.24 12.98
CA SER A 75 10.68 13.91 13.25
C SER A 75 10.76 15.40 12.93
N LEU A 76 11.86 16.07 13.30
CA LEU A 76 12.09 17.47 12.96
C LEU A 76 12.26 17.66 11.44
N LYS A 77 12.97 16.74 10.79
CA LYS A 77 13.15 16.73 9.34
C LYS A 77 11.84 16.52 8.58
N ARG A 78 10.94 15.67 9.09
CA ARG A 78 9.57 15.47 8.54
C ARG A 78 8.73 16.75 8.67
N LYS A 79 8.80 17.43 9.82
CA LYS A 79 8.10 18.70 10.05
C LYS A 79 8.57 19.79 9.08
N SER A 80 9.87 19.94 8.90
CA SER A 80 10.46 20.91 7.96
C SER A 80 9.99 20.73 6.50
N ARG A 81 9.63 19.50 6.12
CA ARG A 81 9.20 19.16 4.75
C ARG A 81 7.70 19.33 4.51
N PHE A 82 6.90 19.71 5.52
CA PHE A 82 5.45 19.93 5.40
C PHE A 82 4.73 18.86 4.53
N GLY A 83 5.07 17.57 4.75
CA GLY A 83 4.39 16.46 4.08
C GLY A 83 5.00 16.01 2.77
N VAL A 84 6.00 16.73 2.25
CA VAL A 84 6.80 16.27 1.12
C VAL A 84 7.60 15.03 1.54
N PRO A 85 7.51 13.91 0.80
CA PRO A 85 8.27 12.70 1.10
C PRO A 85 9.77 12.98 1.17
N LEU A 86 10.43 12.40 2.18
CA LEU A 86 11.89 12.50 2.34
C LEU A 86 12.67 11.77 1.26
N LEU A 87 12.02 10.81 0.61
CA LEU A 87 12.57 9.99 -0.46
C LEU A 87 11.81 10.27 -1.75
N ARG A 88 12.54 10.33 -2.87
CA ARG A 88 11.93 10.36 -4.20
C ARG A 88 11.16 9.06 -4.40
N ARG A 89 9.82 9.14 -4.44
CA ARG A 89 9.00 7.99 -4.76
C ARG A 89 9.14 7.71 -6.25
N LEU A 90 9.35 6.44 -6.61
CA LEU A 90 9.15 6.01 -7.98
C LEU A 90 7.68 6.22 -8.31
N ILE A 91 7.41 7.17 -9.21
CA ILE A 91 6.04 7.52 -9.62
C ILE A 91 5.56 6.39 -10.52
N HIS A 92 4.80 5.44 -9.96
CA HIS A 92 4.09 4.43 -10.74
C HIS A 92 2.82 5.07 -11.30
N SER A 93 2.97 6.03 -12.21
CA SER A 93 1.80 6.51 -12.93
C SER A 93 1.54 5.58 -14.11
N LYS A 94 0.47 4.79 -14.04
CA LYS A 94 -0.22 4.36 -15.28
C LYS A 94 -0.92 5.52 -15.97
N THR A 95 -1.00 6.68 -15.31
CA THR A 95 -1.51 7.93 -15.86
C THR A 95 -0.35 8.88 -16.09
N LEU A 96 0.25 8.78 -17.27
CA LEU A 96 1.17 9.75 -17.86
C LEU A 96 0.82 11.20 -17.40
N PRO A 97 1.79 12.06 -17.06
CA PRO A 97 1.54 13.49 -17.05
C PRO A 97 1.00 13.84 -18.44
N LYS A 98 -0.22 14.38 -18.50
CA LYS A 98 -0.78 14.97 -19.71
C LYS A 98 0.05 16.21 -20.06
N SER A 99 1.27 16.01 -20.53
CA SER A 99 1.91 17.00 -21.39
C SER A 99 1.11 17.00 -22.69
N ALA A 100 0.82 18.22 -23.12
CA ALA A 100 0.13 18.53 -24.35
C ALA A 100 0.72 17.75 -25.54
N ASP A 101 -0.16 17.46 -26.50
CA ASP A 101 0.16 16.98 -27.84
C ASP A 101 0.66 15.53 -27.97
N ALA A 102 -0.25 14.58 -27.74
CA ALA A 102 -0.19 13.30 -28.44
C ALA A 102 -1.61 12.75 -28.67
N SER A 103 -1.90 12.49 -29.94
CA SER A 103 -3.07 11.82 -30.51
C SER A 103 -3.58 10.64 -29.67
N PRO A 104 -4.92 10.47 -29.50
CA PRO A 104 -5.47 9.32 -28.82
C PRO A 104 -5.57 8.14 -29.80
N THR A 105 -4.55 7.30 -29.86
CA THR A 105 -4.68 6.02 -30.56
C THR A 105 -4.13 4.89 -29.70
N SER A 106 -5.03 3.94 -29.42
CA SER A 106 -4.84 2.63 -28.77
C SER A 106 -4.72 2.59 -27.24
N GLY A 107 -5.64 1.85 -26.62
CA GLY A 107 -5.54 1.44 -25.21
C GLY A 107 -6.84 1.46 -24.39
N GLN A 108 -8.01 1.66 -24.99
CA GLN A 108 -9.27 1.38 -24.30
C GLN A 108 -9.66 -0.08 -24.53
N GLY A 109 -9.64 -0.86 -23.45
CA GLY A 109 -10.20 -2.22 -23.44
C GLY A 109 -9.41 -3.18 -22.57
N THR A 110 -9.31 -2.93 -21.26
CA THR A 110 -8.93 -4.00 -20.32
C THR A 110 -10.02 -5.06 -20.40
N HIS A 111 -9.70 -6.16 -21.08
CA HIS A 111 -10.68 -7.16 -21.50
C HIS A 111 -11.31 -7.84 -20.26
N PRO A 112 -12.64 -8.09 -20.23
CA PRO A 112 -13.29 -8.84 -19.16
C PRO A 112 -12.75 -10.28 -18.98
N SER A 113 -11.92 -10.77 -19.92
CA SER A 113 -11.16 -12.01 -19.81
C SER A 113 -10.05 -11.93 -18.76
N GLU A 114 -9.35 -10.80 -18.63
CA GLU A 114 -8.26 -10.63 -17.67
C GLU A 114 -8.77 -10.66 -16.22
N THR A 115 -9.91 -10.02 -15.96
CA THR A 115 -10.54 -10.09 -14.62
C THR A 115 -10.94 -11.52 -14.26
N LYS A 116 -11.41 -12.31 -15.23
CA LYS A 116 -11.76 -13.73 -15.02
C LYS A 116 -10.52 -14.58 -14.76
N THR A 117 -9.41 -14.34 -15.46
CA THR A 117 -8.16 -15.07 -15.21
C THR A 117 -7.59 -14.76 -13.82
N TYR A 118 -7.63 -13.51 -13.37
CA TYR A 118 -7.22 -13.15 -12.01
C TYR A 118 -8.12 -13.74 -10.92
N PHE A 119 -9.44 -13.76 -11.14
CA PHE A 119 -10.38 -14.41 -10.22
C PHE A 119 -10.15 -15.92 -10.12
N LEU A 120 -9.94 -16.58 -11.26
CA LEU A 120 -9.60 -18.01 -11.31
C LEU A 120 -8.26 -18.30 -10.62
N LEU A 121 -7.24 -17.47 -10.85
CA LEU A 121 -5.95 -17.59 -10.20
C LEU A 121 -6.08 -17.49 -8.67
N ARG A 122 -6.82 -16.49 -8.17
CA ARG A 122 -7.08 -16.31 -6.74
C ARG A 122 -7.79 -17.54 -6.14
N THR A 123 -8.80 -18.06 -6.84
CA THR A 123 -9.56 -19.23 -6.38
C THR A 123 -8.70 -20.49 -6.34
N ASN A 124 -7.85 -20.71 -7.35
CA ASN A 124 -6.96 -21.88 -7.37
C ASN A 124 -5.89 -21.80 -6.28
N LEU A 125 -5.32 -20.61 -6.03
CA LEU A 125 -4.36 -20.42 -4.94
C LEU A 125 -4.99 -20.69 -3.57
N GLU A 126 -6.24 -20.27 -3.35
CA GLU A 126 -6.97 -20.57 -2.11
C GLU A 126 -7.23 -22.07 -1.95
N ARG A 127 -7.59 -22.76 -3.03
CA ARG A 127 -7.74 -24.23 -3.03
C ARG A 127 -6.44 -24.94 -2.69
N VAL A 128 -5.31 -24.52 -3.29
CA VAL A 128 -3.98 -25.08 -2.99
C VAL A 128 -3.61 -24.84 -1.53
N ARG A 129 -3.86 -23.63 -0.99
CA ARG A 129 -3.64 -23.33 0.42
C ARG A 129 -4.42 -24.28 1.34
N LEU A 130 -5.72 -24.47 1.10
CA LEU A 130 -6.55 -25.38 1.90
C LEU A 130 -6.07 -26.83 1.82
N LEU A 131 -5.61 -27.28 0.65
CA LEU A 131 -5.01 -28.60 0.48
C LEU A 131 -3.71 -28.75 1.28
N CYS A 132 -2.85 -27.72 1.31
CA CYS A 132 -1.66 -27.71 2.15
C CYS A 132 -2.01 -27.78 3.64
N GLU A 133 -2.99 -27.01 4.10
CA GLU A 133 -3.45 -27.05 5.50
C GLU A 133 -4.01 -28.43 5.89
N LEU A 134 -4.74 -29.11 4.98
CA LEU A 134 -5.21 -30.48 5.18
C LEU A 134 -4.06 -31.50 5.20
N TYR A 135 -3.08 -31.35 4.31
CA TYR A 135 -1.90 -32.21 4.30
C TYR A 135 -1.09 -32.07 5.60
N ASP A 136 -0.85 -30.84 6.07
CA ASP A 136 -0.15 -30.60 7.34
C ASP A 136 -0.94 -31.16 8.53
N SER A 137 -2.26 -31.02 8.52
CA SER A 137 -3.15 -31.57 9.55
C SER A 137 -3.12 -33.11 9.60
N THR A 138 -3.20 -33.76 8.44
CA THR A 138 -3.13 -35.23 8.34
C THR A 138 -1.74 -35.76 8.69
N ALA A 139 -0.67 -35.11 8.24
CA ALA A 139 0.70 -35.45 8.62
C ALA A 139 0.94 -35.29 10.13
N SER A 140 0.43 -34.21 10.72
CA SER A 140 0.45 -33.98 12.18
C SER A 140 -0.31 -35.06 12.94
N LEU A 141 -1.52 -35.43 12.48
CA LEU A 141 -2.33 -36.47 13.09
C LEU A 141 -1.64 -37.83 13.01
N LEU A 142 -1.10 -38.20 11.85
CA LEU A 142 -0.30 -39.42 11.69
C LEU A 142 0.89 -39.42 12.64
N ASN A 143 1.65 -38.33 12.72
CA ASN A 143 2.78 -38.21 13.63
C ASN A 143 2.36 -38.33 15.10
N ARG A 144 1.21 -37.76 15.48
CA ARG A 144 0.64 -37.91 16.82
C ARG A 144 0.25 -39.34 17.14
N LEU A 145 -0.26 -40.11 16.17
CA LEU A 145 -0.62 -41.52 16.36
C LEU A 145 0.60 -42.45 16.35
N THR A 146 1.63 -42.16 15.55
CA THR A 146 2.81 -43.02 15.43
C THR A 146 3.82 -42.81 16.57
N LYS A 147 3.95 -41.59 17.11
CA LYS A 147 4.82 -41.29 18.27
C LYS A 147 4.62 -42.23 19.46
N PRO A 148 3.42 -42.39 20.04
CA PRO A 148 3.23 -43.29 21.19
C PRO A 148 3.51 -44.75 20.84
N LEU A 149 3.17 -45.17 19.61
CA LEU A 149 3.46 -46.54 19.15
C LEU A 149 4.96 -46.80 19.04
N ASN A 150 5.73 -45.82 18.53
CA ASN A 150 7.19 -45.90 18.50
C ASN A 150 7.78 -45.95 19.91
N THR A 151 7.28 -45.15 20.85
CA THR A 151 7.71 -45.18 22.26
C THR A 151 7.48 -46.55 22.89
N ILE A 152 6.28 -47.11 22.75
CA ILE A 152 5.95 -48.43 23.29
C ILE A 152 6.83 -49.51 22.66
N MET A 153 7.04 -49.44 21.34
CA MET A 153 7.89 -50.39 20.64
C MET A 153 9.35 -50.31 21.11
N SER A 154 9.89 -49.10 21.30
CA SER A 154 11.22 -48.90 21.87
C SER A 154 11.33 -49.45 23.30
N GLU A 155 10.34 -49.20 24.16
CA GLU A 155 10.31 -49.77 25.52
C GLU A 155 10.26 -51.30 25.52
N VAL A 156 9.48 -51.90 24.60
CA VAL A 156 9.41 -53.36 24.47
C VAL A 156 10.73 -53.93 23.97
N ILE A 157 11.36 -53.32 22.96
CA ILE A 157 12.67 -53.73 22.45
C ILE A 157 13.73 -53.62 23.56
N GLU A 158 13.74 -52.53 24.32
CA GLU A 158 14.65 -52.33 25.45
C GLU A 158 14.43 -53.39 26.54
N LYS A 159 13.17 -53.71 26.86
CA LYS A 159 12.84 -54.78 27.82
C LYS A 159 13.30 -56.15 27.34
N ILE A 160 13.09 -56.49 26.07
CA ILE A 160 13.57 -57.75 25.48
C ILE A 160 15.10 -57.81 25.54
N ALA A 161 15.77 -56.75 25.09
CA ALA A 161 17.24 -56.66 25.13
C ALA A 161 17.79 -56.75 26.56
N SER A 162 17.10 -56.19 27.55
CA SER A 162 17.49 -56.28 28.97
C SER A 162 17.26 -57.67 29.58
N LYS A 163 16.35 -58.46 29.01
CA LYS A 163 15.99 -59.80 29.48
C LYS A 163 16.92 -60.88 28.91
N ASP A 164 17.49 -60.64 27.72
CA ASP A 164 18.20 -61.66 26.92
C ASP A 164 19.67 -61.94 27.31
N TYR A 165 20.19 -61.47 28.45
CA TYR A 165 21.63 -61.67 28.78
C TYR A 165 21.98 -62.27 30.14
N SER A 166 21.03 -62.72 30.96
CA SER A 166 21.36 -63.25 32.30
C SER A 166 20.93 -64.70 32.59
N ASP A 167 20.08 -65.33 31.77
CA ASP A 167 19.56 -66.69 32.09
C ASP A 167 20.07 -67.82 31.18
N VAL A 168 20.78 -67.54 30.08
CA VAL A 168 21.23 -68.59 29.15
C VAL A 168 22.71 -68.95 29.30
N SER A 169 23.51 -68.14 30.00
CA SER A 169 24.97 -68.39 30.15
C SER A 169 25.37 -69.05 31.48
N SER A 170 24.43 -69.48 32.32
CA SER A 170 24.69 -70.06 33.65
C SER A 170 24.06 -71.45 33.90
N MET A 171 23.74 -72.20 32.84
CA MET A 171 23.46 -73.64 32.94
C MET A 171 24.37 -74.44 32.02
#